data_AF-A0A212IX20-F1
#
_entry.id   AF-A0A212IX20-F1
#
_cell.length_a   1.000
_cell.length_b   1.000
_cell.length_c   1.000
_cell.angle_alpha   90.00
_cell.angle_beta   90.00
_cell.angle_gamma   90.00
#
_symmetry.space_group_name_H-M   'P 1'
#
loop_
_entity.id
_entity.type
_entity.pdbx_description
1 polymer ?
#
loop_
_entity_poly.entity_id
_entity_poly.type
_entity_poly.pdbx_seq_one_letter_code
_entity_poly.pdbx_strand_id
1 'polypeptide(L)' 'MTKLEPRKVDTVTVDDLRNIGIGQTAAFTLPNFRKVRSAQSVASYYGKIKELGKKFKTQSRVEDNLLIIKAVEL' A
#
# COMPACT_ATOMS: atom_id res chain seq x y z
N MET A 1 11.11 10.92 -14.25
CA MET A 1 10.12 9.97 -13.71
C MET A 1 10.88 8.88 -12.98
N THR A 2 10.87 8.88 -11.64
CA THR A 2 11.52 7.83 -10.84
C THR A 2 10.78 6.52 -11.10
N LYS A 3 11.47 5.52 -11.67
CA LYS A 3 10.90 4.18 -11.87
C LYS A 3 10.56 3.63 -10.48
N LEU A 4 9.27 3.49 -10.21
CA LEU A 4 8.76 2.89 -8.99
C LEU A 4 8.75 1.38 -9.23
N GLU A 5 9.78 0.67 -8.79
CA GLU A 5 9.82 -0.79 -8.93
C GLU A 5 8.94 -1.44 -7.87
N PRO A 6 7.96 -2.26 -8.27
CA PRO A 6 7.07 -2.89 -7.32
C PRO A 6 7.77 -4.03 -6.59
N ARG A 7 7.69 -4.03 -5.26
CA ARG A 7 8.22 -5.11 -4.42
C ARG A 7 7.22 -6.27 -4.40
N LYS A 8 7.66 -7.47 -4.77
CA LYS A 8 6.83 -8.67 -4.71
C LYS A 8 6.71 -9.16 -3.27
N VAL A 9 5.48 -9.23 -2.75
CA VAL A 9 5.18 -9.69 -1.37
C VAL A 9 3.91 -10.53 -1.38
N ASP A 10 3.78 -11.49 -0.46
CA ASP A 10 2.54 -12.27 -0.32
C ASP A 10 1.40 -11.46 0.29
N THR A 11 1.73 -10.55 1.21
CA THR A 11 0.84 -9.57 1.82
C THR A 11 1.61 -8.28 2.15
N VAL A 12 0.93 -7.15 2.20
CA VAL A 12 1.48 -5.93 2.81
C VAL A 12 1.31 -6.04 4.33
N THR A 13 2.26 -5.50 5.09
CA THR A 13 2.23 -5.48 6.55
C THR A 13 2.36 -4.05 7.10
N VAL A 14 2.13 -3.87 8.41
CA VAL A 14 2.34 -2.57 9.08
C VAL A 14 3.81 -2.15 9.03
N ASP A 15 4.76 -3.08 9.12
CA ASP A 15 6.19 -2.78 8.98
C ASP A 15 6.54 -2.27 7.58
N ASP A 16 5.93 -2.84 6.53
CA ASP A 16 6.10 -2.32 5.17
C ASP A 16 5.61 -0.87 5.07
N LEU A 17 4.53 -0.51 5.77
CA LEU A 17 4.01 0.86 5.80
C LEU A 17 4.83 1.83 6.63
N ARG A 18 5.43 1.38 7.74
CA ARG A 18 6.31 2.20 8.58
C ARG A 18 7.49 2.73 7.79
N ASN A 19 8.00 1.92 6.86
CA ASN A 19 9.09 2.26 5.96
C ASN A 19 8.72 3.28 4.87
N ILE A 20 7.44 3.62 4.70
CA ILE A 20 6.99 4.62 3.72
C ILE A 20 6.99 6.01 4.37
N GLY A 21 7.91 6.87 3.94
CA GLY A 21 7.98 8.28 4.34
C GLY A 21 6.81 9.11 3.78
N ILE A 22 6.45 10.21 4.45
CA ILE A 22 5.47 11.18 3.90
C ILE A 22 5.97 11.67 2.55
N GLY A 23 5.08 11.74 1.56
CA GLY A 23 5.42 12.13 0.20
C GLY A 23 6.00 10.99 -0.65
N GLN A 24 6.43 9.88 -0.03
CA GLN A 24 6.89 8.70 -0.75
C GLN A 24 5.72 7.85 -1.23
N THR A 25 5.99 7.14 -2.33
CA THR A 25 5.10 6.14 -2.91
C THR A 25 5.83 4.82 -2.87
N ALA A 26 5.12 3.74 -2.57
CA ALA A 26 5.60 2.36 -2.66
C ALA A 26 4.62 1.56 -3.51
N ALA A 27 5.14 0.57 -4.24
CA ALA A 27 4.32 -0.35 -5.00
C ALA A 27 4.62 -1.78 -4.60
N PHE A 28 3.57 -2.59 -4.55
CA PHE A 28 3.62 -3.97 -4.11
C PHE A 28 2.90 -4.86 -5.12
N THR A 29 3.56 -5.92 -5.58
CA THR A 29 2.91 -6.95 -6.41
C THR A 29 2.52 -8.13 -5.53
N LEU A 30 1.23 -8.45 -5.49
CA LEU A 30 0.63 -9.46 -4.62
C LEU A 30 0.17 -10.66 -5.45
N PRO A 31 0.76 -11.87 -5.29
CA PRO A 31 0.45 -13.03 -6.15
C PRO A 31 -1.01 -13.49 -6.08
N ASN A 32 -1.75 -13.09 -5.04
CA ASN A 32 -3.17 -13.37 -4.89
C ASN A 32 -3.97 -12.11 -4.56
N PHE A 33 -3.86 -11.05 -5.37
CA PHE A 33 -4.53 -9.76 -5.14
C PHE A 33 -6.03 -9.89 -4.83
N ARG A 34 -6.74 -10.80 -5.51
CA ARG A 34 -8.18 -11.07 -5.26
C ARG A 34 -8.47 -11.78 -3.93
N LYS A 35 -7.51 -12.53 -3.38
CA LYS A 35 -7.63 -13.16 -2.04
C LYS A 35 -7.19 -12.25 -0.91
N VAL A 36 -6.53 -11.12 -1.20
CA VAL A 36 -6.44 -9.96 -0.31
C VAL A 36 -7.84 -9.34 -0.24
N ARG A 37 -8.79 -10.12 0.32
CA ARG A 37 -10.23 -9.87 0.35
C ARG A 37 -10.45 -8.46 0.89
N SER A 38 -11.18 -7.66 0.11
CA SER A 38 -11.63 -6.31 0.42
C SER A 38 -10.66 -5.18 0.02
N ALA A 39 -10.58 -4.89 -1.28
CA ALA A 39 -10.00 -3.65 -1.78
C ALA A 39 -10.63 -2.37 -1.16
N GLN A 40 -11.82 -2.47 -0.53
CA GLN A 40 -12.40 -1.42 0.31
C GLN A 40 -11.95 -1.47 1.79
N SER A 41 -11.72 -2.65 2.38
CA SER A 41 -11.26 -2.79 3.77
C SER A 41 -9.74 -2.69 3.91
N VAL A 42 -8.97 -2.91 2.85
CA VAL A 42 -7.53 -2.60 2.80
C VAL A 42 -7.30 -1.09 2.91
N ALA A 43 -8.17 -0.29 2.28
CA ALA A 43 -8.20 1.16 2.47
C ALA A 43 -8.62 1.59 3.88
N SER A 44 -9.34 0.75 4.65
CA SER A 44 -9.59 0.97 6.08
C SER A 44 -8.46 0.43 6.98
N TYR A 45 -7.89 -0.72 6.65
CA TYR A 45 -6.81 -1.42 7.35
C TYR A 45 -5.51 -0.60 7.31
N TYR A 46 -5.26 0.06 6.18
CA TYR A 46 -4.13 0.97 6.00
C TYR A 46 -4.52 2.45 6.01
N GLY A 47 -5.81 2.78 6.03
CA GLY A 47 -6.29 4.14 5.82
C GLY A 47 -5.91 5.14 6.90
N LYS A 48 -5.78 4.69 8.15
CA LYS A 48 -5.39 5.53 9.29
C LYS A 48 -4.62 4.71 10.32
N ILE A 49 -3.32 4.55 10.12
CA ILE A 49 -2.47 4.06 11.20
C ILE A 49 -2.06 5.29 12.03
N LYS A 50 -2.92 5.67 13.00
CA LYS A 50 -2.72 6.85 13.85
C LYS A 50 -1.35 6.84 14.54
N GLU A 51 -0.87 5.66 14.93
CA GLU A 51 0.45 5.47 15.54
C GLU A 51 1.63 5.87 14.63
N LEU A 52 1.44 5.85 13.31
CA LEU A 52 2.48 6.25 12.35
C LEU A 52 2.45 7.76 12.03
N GLY A 53 1.46 8.51 12.53
CA GLY A 53 1.31 9.95 12.26
C GLY A 53 1.03 10.29 10.79
N LYS A 54 0.57 9.32 10.00
CA LYS A 54 0.42 9.43 8.53
C LYS A 54 -0.89 8.80 8.07
N LYS A 55 -1.42 9.31 6.97
CA LYS A 55 -2.53 8.72 6.22
C LYS A 55 -1.99 8.07 4.95
N PHE A 56 -2.54 6.94 4.55
CA PHE A 56 -2.11 6.26 3.32
C PHE A 56 -3.22 6.34 2.26
N LYS A 57 -2.86 6.82 1.07
CA LYS A 57 -3.69 6.76 -0.13
C LYS A 57 -3.30 5.51 -0.91
N THR A 58 -4.28 4.66 -1.18
CA THR A 58 -4.07 3.38 -1.88
C THR A 58 -4.70 3.41 -3.26
N GLN A 59 -4.02 2.87 -4.26
CA GLN A 59 -4.54 2.62 -5.61
C GLN A 59 -4.25 1.16 -5.99
N SER A 60 -5.27 0.45 -6.42
CA SER A 60 -5.18 -0.97 -6.80
C SER A 60 -5.32 -1.14 -8.32
N ARG A 61 -4.49 -1.98 -8.92
CA ARG A 61 -4.68 -2.52 -10.29
C ARG A 61 -4.75 -4.04 -10.20
N VAL A 62 -5.96 -4.56 -10.36
CA VAL A 62 -6.23 -5.99 -10.18
C VAL A 62 -5.61 -6.84 -11.29
N GLU A 63 -5.58 -6.33 -12.53
CA GLU A 63 -5.00 -7.03 -13.69
C GLU A 63 -3.49 -7.26 -13.54
N ASP A 64 -2.80 -6.26 -12.97
CA ASP A 64 -1.36 -6.30 -12.71
C ASP A 64 -1.01 -6.89 -11.34
N ASN A 65 -2.00 -7.31 -10.55
CA ASN A 65 -1.84 -7.71 -9.16
C ASN A 65 -1.07 -6.67 -8.31
N LEU A 66 -1.29 -5.38 -8.58
CA LEU A 66 -0.47 -4.28 -8.09
C LEU A 66 -1.23 -3.41 -7.08
N LEU A 67 -0.61 -3.17 -5.92
CA LEU A 67 -1.04 -2.22 -4.90
C LEU A 67 -0.04 -1.07 -4.83
N ILE A 68 -0.51 0.15 -5.06
CA ILE A 68 0.29 1.37 -4.93
C ILE A 68 -0.17 2.08 -3.66
N ILE A 69 0.77 2.44 -2.80
CA ILE A 69 0.51 3.11 -1.53
C ILE A 69 1.33 4.39 -1.47
N LYS A 70 0.69 5.51 -1.17
CA LYS A 70 1.34 6.80 -0.95
C LYS A 70 1.04 7.29 0.46
N ALA A 71 2.08 7.61 1.22
CA ALA A 71 1.89 8.23 2.53
C ALA A 71 1.73 9.75 2.38
N VAL A 72 0.74 10.29 3.07
CA VAL A 72 0.43 11.72 3.17
C VAL A 72 0.28 12.10 4.63
N GLU A 73 0.39 13.38 4.94
CA GLU A 73 0.12 13.89 6.29
C GLU A 73 -1.33 13.60 6.68
N LEU A 74 -1.54 13.38 7.98
CA LEU A 74 -2.83 12.96 8.53
C LEU A 74 -3.90 14.07 8.46
#